data_AF-C0VY16-F1
#
_entry.id   AF-C0VY16-F1
#
_cell.length_a   1.000
_cell.length_b   1.000
_cell.length_c   1.000
_cell.angle_alpha   90.00
_cell.angle_beta   90.00
_cell.angle_gamma   90.00
#
_symmetry.space_group_name_H-M   'P 1'
#
loop_
_entity.id
_entity.type
_entity.pdbx_description
1 polymer ?
#
loop_
_entity_poly.entity_id
_entity_poly.type
_entity_poly.pdbx_seq_one_letter_code
_entity_poly.pdbx_strand_id
1 'polypeptide(L)' 'MYGWIFRHLPGPTWFKVIESIVLIGLVAYALLTWGFPWAQDYFGLSESTVS' A
#
# COMPACT_ATOMS: atom_id res chain seq x y z
N MET A 1 7.89 24.72 18.99
CA MET A 1 6.55 24.21 19.38
C MET A 1 5.92 23.29 18.33
N TYR A 2 6.68 22.31 17.80
CA TYR A 2 6.14 21.09 17.16
C TYR A 2 6.79 19.81 17.72
N GLY A 3 7.86 19.96 18.51
CA GLY A 3 8.67 18.85 19.01
C GLY A 3 8.01 17.95 20.05
N TRP A 4 6.89 18.36 20.65
CA TRP A 4 6.19 17.54 21.64
C TRP A 4 5.44 16.37 20.98
N ILE A 5 4.89 16.59 19.77
CA ILE A 5 4.22 15.56 18.95
C ILE A 5 5.22 14.51 18.42
N PHE A 6 6.46 14.92 18.10
CA PHE A 6 7.52 14.02 17.65
C PHE A 6 8.14 13.19 18.79
N ARG A 7 7.80 13.47 20.05
CA ARG A 7 8.37 12.83 21.24
C ARG A 7 7.51 11.70 21.80
N HIS A 8 6.24 11.61 21.41
CA HIS A 8 5.28 10.59 21.87
C HIS A 8 5.26 9.33 21.01
N LEU A 9 5.96 9.34 19.88
CA LEU A 9 6.04 8.21 18.98
C LEU A 9 7.47 7.66 19.05
N PRO A 10 7.66 6.38 19.45
CA PRO A 10 8.98 5.80 19.69
C PRO A 10 9.71 5.60 18.37
N GLY A 11 10.43 6.63 17.93
CA GLY A 11 11.27 6.56 16.74
C GLY A 11 11.50 7.92 16.10
N PRO A 12 12.72 8.19 15.60
CA PRO A 12 13.02 9.41 14.86
C PRO A 12 12.15 9.54 13.61
N THR A 13 11.84 10.77 13.17
CA THR A 13 10.89 11.07 12.08
C THR A 13 11.13 10.26 10.80
N TRP A 14 12.38 9.90 10.49
CA TRP A 14 12.73 9.07 9.34
C TRP A 14 12.22 7.62 9.46
N PHE A 15 12.14 7.07 10.67
CA PHE A 15 11.64 5.71 10.89
C PHE A 15 10.14 5.60 10.56
N LYS A 16 9.35 6.61 10.95
CA LYS A 16 7.93 6.70 10.57
C LYS A 16 7.71 6.79 9.07
N VAL A 17 8.59 7.51 8.37
CA VAL A 17 8.53 7.63 6.91
C VAL A 17 8.79 6.27 6.27
N ILE A 18 9.81 5.55 6.74
CA ILE A 18 10.10 4.18 6.26
C ILE A 18 8.93 3.24 6.56
N GLU A 19 8.40 3.24 7.78
CA GLU A 19 7.26 2.41 8.16
C GLU A 19 6.03 2.71 7.29
N SER A 20 5.74 3.99 7.03
CA SER A 20 4.64 4.39 6.15
C SER A 20 4.85 3.89 4.71
N ILE A 21 6.07 4.01 4.17
CA ILE A 21 6.42 3.50 2.85
C ILE A 21 6.27 1.97 2.80
N VAL A 22 6.71 1.26 3.84
CA VAL A 22 6.57 -0.20 3.94
C VAL A 22 5.10 -0.61 3.98
N LEU A 23 4.27 0.07 4.77
CA LEU A 23 2.82 -0.19 4.82
C LEU A 23 2.15 0.05 3.47
N ILE A 24 2.46 1.15 2.80
CA ILE A 24 1.95 1.44 1.45
C ILE A 24 2.40 0.36 0.47
N GLY A 25 3.68 -0.04 0.52
CA GLY A 25 4.24 -1.10 -0.31
C GLY A 25 3.56 -2.44 -0.07
N LEU A 26 3.28 -2.80 1.19
CA LEU A 26 2.56 -4.02 1.55
C LEU A 26 1.12 -4.01 1.03
N VAL A 27 0.41 -2.89 1.15
CA VAL A 27 -0.95 -2.76 0.60
C VAL A 27 -0.94 -2.87 -0.91
N ALA A 28 -0.02 -2.17 -1.59
CA ALA A 28 0.12 -2.27 -3.04
C ALA A 28 0.46 -3.70 -3.48
N TYR A 29 1.39 -4.37 -2.79
CA TYR A 29 1.73 -5.77 -3.03
C TYR A 29 0.52 -6.68 -2.83
N ALA A 30 -0.22 -6.54 -1.73
CA ALA A 30 -1.42 -7.31 -1.45
C ALA A 30 -2.50 -7.10 -2.53
N LEU A 31 -2.69 -5.85 -2.98
CA LEU A 31 -3.62 -5.53 -4.06
C LEU A 31 -3.18 -6.11 -5.40
N LEU A 32 -1.89 -6.13 -5.72
CA LEU A 32 -1.41 -6.76 -6.96
C LEU A 32 -1.49 -8.28 -6.91
N THR A 33 -1.19 -8.88 -5.75
CA THR A 33 -1.10 -10.34 -5.60
C THR A 33 -2.47 -10.99 -5.42
N TRP A 34 -3.39 -10.33 -4.72
CA TRP A 34 -4.72 -10.86 -4.43
C TRP A 34 -5.85 -10.01 -5.01
N GLY A 35 -5.73 -8.69 -4.93
CA GLY A 35 -6.75 -7.77 -5.44
C GLY A 35 -6.89 -7.80 -6.96
N PHE A 36 -5.79 -7.92 -7.70
CA PHE A 36 -5.81 -7.95 -9.15
C PHE A 36 -6.40 -9.26 -9.69
N PRO A 37 -5.98 -10.47 -9.24
CA PRO A 37 -6.66 -11.70 -9.64
C PRO A 37 -8.16 -11.69 -9.31
N TRP A 38 -8.53 -11.23 -8.11
CA TRP A 38 -9.93 -11.01 -7.75
C TRP A 38 -10.61 -10.08 -8.77
N ALA A 39 -10.03 -8.92 -9.06
CA ALA A 39 -10.60 -7.97 -10.01
C ALA A 39 -10.73 -8.57 -11.43
N GLN A 40 -9.78 -9.40 -11.87
CA GLN A 40 -9.89 -10.08 -13.16
C GLN A 40 -11.09 -11.05 -13.20
N ASP A 41 -11.34 -11.80 -12.13
CA ASP A 41 -12.46 -12.73 -12.04
C ASP A 41 -13.82 -12.01 -12.05
N TYR A 42 -13.94 -10.87 -11.36
CA TYR A 42 -15.21 -10.14 -11.24
C TYR A 42 -15.47 -9.13 -12.36
N PHE A 43 -14.43 -8.50 -12.89
CA PHE A 43 -14.54 -7.46 -13.92
C PHE A 43 -14.17 -7.93 -15.32
N GLY A 44 -13.73 -9.19 -15.50
CA GLY A 44 -13.46 -9.77 -16.81
C GLY A 44 -12.37 -9.05 -17.62
N LEU A 45 -11.41 -8.40 -16.93
CA LEU A 45 -10.37 -7.57 -17.55
C LEU A 45 -9.39 -8.35 -18.47
N SER A 46 -9.50 -9.68 -18.48
CA SER A 46 -8.71 -10.62 -19.28
C SER A 46 -9.30 -10.90 -20.66
N GLU A 47 -10.55 -10.53 -20.93
CA GLU A 47 -11.15 -10.65 -22.26
C GLU A 47 -10.68 -9.50 -23.15
N SER A 48 -9.45 -9.61 -23.68
CA SER A 48 -9.12 -8.93 -24.93
C SER A 48 -10.11 -9.44 -25.98
N THR A 49 -11.10 -8.61 -26.34
CA THR A 49 -11.95 -8.81 -27.51
C THR A 49 -11.05 -8.79 -28.75
N VAL A 50 -10.41 -9.91 -29.04
CA VAL A 50 -9.83 -10.19 -30.35
C VAL A 50 -10.95 -10.81 -31.16
N SER A 51 -11.75 -9.95 -31.79
CA SER A 51 -12.73 -10.29 -32.82
C SER A 51 -12.10 -10.22 -34.20
#